data_AF-A0A9Q0VU24-F1
#
_entry.id   AF-A0A9Q0VU24-F1
#
_cell.length_a   1.000
_cell.length_b   1.000
_cell.length_c   1.000
_cell.angle_alpha   90.00
_cell.angle_beta   90.00
_cell.angle_gamma   90.00
#
_symmetry.space_group_name_H-M   'P 1'
#
loop_
_entity.id
_entity.type
_entity.pdbx_description
1 polymer ?
#
loop_
_entity_poly.entity_id
_entity_poly.type
_entity_poly.pdbx_seq_one_letter_code
_entity_poly.pdbx_strand_id
1 'polypeptide(L)'
;MCDSPSEWSAGTTTSTTKNCYGETTPVSGSTYPGEYPDQMRVVDTVIRRMQNPAYLLDITTLSELRKDGHPSIYSGDLSPHQRANPGRSADCSHWCLPGLPDTWNQLLYTALLF
;
A
#
# COMPACT_ATOMS: atom_id res chain seq x y z
N MET A 1 6.07 -0.02 7.04
CA MET A 1 5.41 0.49 5.83
C MET A 1 3.99 0.87 6.21
N CYS A 2 3.69 2.16 6.23
CA CYS A 2 2.35 2.69 6.40
C CYS A 2 2.10 3.54 5.16
N ASP A 3 1.71 2.93 4.04
CA ASP A 3 1.24 3.72 2.91
C ASP A 3 -0.02 4.41 3.40
N SER A 4 0.12 5.71 3.65
CA SER A 4 -0.93 6.48 4.28
C SER A 4 -1.99 6.75 3.21
N PRO A 5 -3.29 6.57 3.50
CA PRO A 5 -4.37 6.82 2.53
C PRO A 5 -4.41 8.25 1.98
N SER A 6 -3.63 9.16 2.59
CA SER A 6 -3.34 10.51 2.11
C SER A 6 -2.56 10.57 0.80
N GLU A 7 -1.86 9.51 0.40
CA GLU A 7 -0.99 9.51 -0.78
C GLU A 7 -1.72 9.23 -2.10
N TRP A 8 -3.00 8.84 -2.06
CA TRP A 8 -3.82 8.59 -3.26
C TRP A 8 -4.29 9.87 -3.99
N SER A 9 -3.58 10.99 -3.84
CA SER A 9 -3.87 12.22 -4.55
C SER A 9 -3.40 12.14 -6.01
N ALA A 10 -4.24 11.62 -6.90
CA ALA A 10 -4.14 11.92 -8.33
C ALA A 10 -4.77 13.31 -8.59
N GLY A 11 -4.10 14.12 -9.43
CA GLY A 11 -4.39 15.53 -9.67
C GLY A 11 -5.87 15.92 -9.92
N THR A 12 -6.19 17.12 -9.42
CA THR A 12 -7.41 17.94 -9.49
C THR A 12 -8.51 17.54 -10.49
N THR A 13 -9.64 17.02 -10.00
CA THR A 13 -10.99 17.63 -10.12
C THR A 13 -12.04 16.79 -9.36
N THR A 14 -12.62 17.40 -8.31
CA THR A 14 -13.85 17.00 -7.59
C THR A 14 -13.90 15.64 -6.86
N SER A 15 -14.00 15.75 -5.52
CA SER A 15 -14.38 14.74 -4.53
C SER A 15 -13.27 13.89 -3.89
N THR A 16 -12.68 14.49 -2.87
CA THR A 16 -12.28 13.90 -1.57
C THR A 16 -12.72 12.46 -1.30
N THR A 17 -11.92 11.47 -1.68
CA THR A 17 -11.78 10.26 -0.87
C THR A 17 -10.31 9.92 -0.72
N LYS A 18 -9.75 10.33 0.43
CA LYS A 18 -8.43 9.90 0.93
C LYS A 18 -8.51 8.44 1.43
N ASN A 19 -9.25 7.57 0.73
CA ASN A 19 -9.55 6.23 1.19
C ASN A 19 -9.66 5.24 0.01
N CYS A 20 -9.63 3.96 0.35
CA CYS A 20 -9.70 2.81 -0.55
C CYS A 20 -11.14 2.30 -0.72
N TYR A 21 -12.12 3.02 -0.18
CA TYR A 21 -13.49 2.53 -0.17
C TYR A 21 -14.11 2.64 -1.57
N GLY A 22 -14.63 1.51 -2.07
CA GLY A 22 -15.21 1.43 -3.42
C GLY A 22 -14.18 1.23 -4.53
N GLU A 23 -12.89 1.15 -4.19
CA GLU A 23 -11.85 0.83 -5.15
C GLU A 23 -11.83 -0.67 -5.45
N THR A 24 -12.00 -1.03 -6.72
CA THR A 24 -12.14 -2.43 -7.15
C THR A 24 -11.15 -2.82 -8.25
N THR A 25 -10.38 -1.85 -8.73
CA THR A 25 -9.37 -2.06 -9.77
C THR A 25 -8.06 -1.39 -9.37
N PRO A 26 -6.91 -1.97 -9.75
CA PRO A 26 -5.61 -1.34 -9.58
C PRO A 26 -5.54 0.04 -10.23
N VAL A 27 -4.57 0.85 -9.80
CA VAL A 27 -4.14 2.03 -10.54
C VAL A 27 -3.64 1.58 -11.91
N SER A 28 -4.08 2.27 -12.96
CA SER A 28 -3.70 1.94 -14.33
C SER A 28 -2.25 2.36 -14.63
N GLY A 29 -1.55 1.52 -15.39
CA GLY A 29 -0.15 1.76 -15.79
C GLY A 29 0.86 1.08 -14.86
N SER A 30 2.13 1.46 -15.01
CA SER A 30 3.26 0.90 -14.25
C SER A 30 3.94 1.93 -13.35
N THR A 31 3.43 3.15 -13.31
CA THR A 31 4.00 4.28 -12.57
C THR A 31 2.97 4.81 -11.59
N TYR A 32 3.35 4.91 -10.33
CA TYR A 32 2.52 5.58 -9.33
C TYR A 32 2.85 7.09 -9.32
N PRO A 33 1.84 7.99 -9.37
CA PRO A 33 2.07 9.43 -9.42
C PRO A 33 2.45 10.04 -8.06
N GLY A 34 2.49 9.25 -6.99
CA GLY A 34 2.90 9.71 -5.66
C GLY A 34 4.39 10.01 -5.56
N GLU A 35 4.75 10.83 -4.58
CA GLU A 35 6.15 11.12 -4.29
C GLU A 35 6.78 9.96 -3.51
N TYR A 36 8.02 9.61 -3.87
CA TYR A 36 8.78 8.62 -3.12
C TYR A 36 9.07 9.12 -1.70
N PRO A 37 8.60 8.45 -0.65
CA PRO A 37 8.67 8.97 0.71
C PRO A 37 10.11 9.20 1.18
N ASP A 38 10.35 10.30 1.89
CA ASP A 38 11.68 10.62 2.46
C ASP A 38 12.18 9.52 3.41
N GLN A 39 11.26 8.85 4.11
CA GLN A 39 11.57 7.72 4.98
C GLN A 39 12.20 6.57 4.20
N MET A 40 11.77 6.34 2.97
CA MET A 40 12.33 5.29 2.11
C MET A 40 13.73 5.65 1.62
N ARG A 41 14.01 6.95 1.40
CA ARG A 41 15.39 7.44 1.12
C ARG A 41 16.33 7.20 2.30
N VAL A 42 15.83 7.33 3.53
CA VAL A 42 16.59 7.01 4.74
C VAL A 42 16.92 5.51 4.78
N VAL A 43 15.96 4.64 4.48
CA VAL A 43 16.17 3.18 4.42
C VAL A 43 17.26 2.83 3.40
N ASP A 44 17.17 3.36 2.17
CA ASP A 44 18.18 3.15 1.13
C ASP A 44 19.57 3.63 1.58
N THR A 45 19.64 4.83 2.18
CA THR A 45 20.90 5.39 2.68
C THR A 45 21.52 4.53 3.79
N VAL A 46 20.71 4.04 4.73
CA VAL A 46 21.18 3.21 5.84
C VAL A 46 21.68 1.88 5.32
N ILE A 47 20.90 1.19 4.46
CA ILE A 47 21.27 -0.12 3.92
C ILE A 47 22.59 -0.06 3.14
N ARG A 48 22.79 0.98 2.33
CA ARG A 48 24.05 1.20 1.58
C ARG A 48 25.28 1.42 2.46
N ARG A 49 25.09 1.85 3.71
CA ARG A 49 26.17 2.13 4.67
C ARG A 49 26.43 0.99 5.65
N MET A 50 25.62 -0.07 5.61
CA MET A 50 25.81 -1.24 6.48
C MET A 50 27.07 -2.00 6.08
N GLN A 51 27.81 -2.50 7.07
CA GLN A 51 28.98 -3.36 6.82
C GLN A 51 28.58 -4.68 6.14
N ASN A 52 27.42 -5.22 6.50
CA ASN A 52 26.77 -6.35 5.83
C ASN A 52 25.38 -5.88 5.35
N PRO A 53 25.24 -5.42 4.10
CA PRO A 53 23.98 -4.88 3.61
C PRO A 53 22.86 -5.91 3.64
N ALA A 54 21.72 -5.53 4.22
CA ALA A 54 20.50 -6.32 4.11
C ALA A 54 19.96 -6.25 2.67
N TYR A 55 19.37 -7.34 2.18
CA TYR A 55 18.64 -7.32 0.92
C TYR A 55 17.31 -6.57 1.12
N LEU A 56 17.16 -5.42 0.46
CA LEU A 56 15.92 -4.66 0.47
C LEU A 56 14.99 -5.20 -0.62
N LEU A 57 13.92 -5.87 -0.20
CA LEU A 57 12.84 -6.22 -1.10
C LEU A 57 11.95 -4.98 -1.33
N ASP A 58 12.22 -4.25 -2.41
CA ASP A 58 11.46 -3.05 -2.76
C ASP A 58 10.09 -3.43 -3.38
N ILE A 59 9.06 -3.36 -2.54
CA ILE A 59 7.66 -3.65 -2.91
C ILE A 59 6.81 -2.38 -3.00
N THR A 60 7.39 -1.19 -2.84
CA THR A 60 6.64 0.06 -2.63
C THR A 60 5.75 0.38 -3.82
N THR A 61 6.32 0.59 -5.01
CA THR A 61 5.53 0.96 -6.21
C THR A 61 4.52 -0.10 -6.60
N LEU A 62 4.87 -1.39 -6.48
CA LEU A 62 3.92 -2.48 -6.72
C LEU A 62 2.71 -2.39 -5.79
N SER A 63 2.94 -2.04 -4.52
CA SER A 63 1.90 -1.97 -3.50
C SER A 63 1.02 -0.73 -3.67
N GLU A 64 1.61 0.41 -3.99
CA GLU A 64 0.90 1.67 -4.26
C GLU A 64 -0.10 1.56 -5.43
N LEU A 65 0.21 0.72 -6.43
CA LEU A 65 -0.69 0.45 -7.56
C LEU A 65 -1.94 -0.34 -7.15
N ARG A 66 -1.96 -0.95 -5.96
CA ARG A 66 -2.99 -1.91 -5.54
C ARG A 66 -3.99 -1.35 -4.54
N LYS A 67 -4.51 -0.15 -4.79
CA LYS A 67 -5.59 0.46 -3.99
C LYS A 67 -6.84 -0.43 -3.82
N ASP A 68 -7.04 -1.40 -4.73
CA ASP A 68 -8.11 -2.41 -4.72
C ASP A 68 -7.87 -3.55 -3.71
N GLY A 69 -6.65 -3.72 -3.21
CA GLY A 69 -6.26 -4.87 -2.38
C GLY A 69 -6.59 -4.73 -0.89
N HIS A 70 -7.15 -3.60 -0.46
CA HIS A 70 -7.40 -3.29 0.94
C HIS A 70 -8.77 -3.81 1.45
N PRO A 71 -8.89 -4.21 2.72
CA PRO A 71 -10.17 -4.62 3.32
C PRO A 71 -11.23 -3.51 3.37
N SER A 72 -10.81 -2.24 3.43
CA SER A 72 -11.72 -1.12 3.58
C SER A 72 -12.64 -1.30 4.80
N ILE A 73 -13.97 -1.24 4.65
CA ILE A 73 -14.93 -1.44 5.76
C ILE A 73 -15.19 -2.92 6.12
N TYR A 74 -14.49 -3.85 5.47
CA TYR A 74 -14.59 -5.28 5.74
C TYR A 74 -13.47 -5.76 6.69
N SER A 75 -12.74 -4.83 7.31
CA SER A 75 -11.77 -5.13 8.36
C SER A 75 -12.48 -5.41 9.69
N GLY A 76 -12.11 -6.53 10.33
CA GLY A 76 -12.51 -6.89 11.69
C GLY A 76 -13.99 -6.70 12.03
N ASP A 77 -14.26 -6.38 13.30
CA ASP A 77 -15.61 -6.18 13.84
C ASP A 77 -15.99 -4.68 13.89
N LEU A 78 -16.24 -4.09 12.72
CA LEU A 78 -16.85 -2.76 12.65
C LEU A 78 -18.35 -2.81 12.98
N SER A 79 -18.79 -1.95 13.90
CA SER A 79 -20.21 -1.75 14.19
C SER A 79 -20.96 -1.23 12.94
N PRO A 80 -22.30 -1.42 12.85
CA PRO A 80 -23.09 -0.92 11.73
C PRO A 80 -22.90 0.58 11.47
N HIS A 81 -22.79 1.39 12.53
CA HIS A 81 -22.53 2.82 12.43
C HIS A 81 -21.14 3.13 11.84
N GLN A 82 -20.12 2.34 12.19
CA GLN A 82 -18.78 2.51 11.62
C GLN A 82 -18.75 2.11 10.14
N ARG A 83 -19.41 1.01 9.75
CA ARG A 83 -19.53 0.61 8.34
C ARG A 83 -20.27 1.65 7.49
N ALA A 84 -21.23 2.35 8.07
CA ALA A 84 -21.95 3.43 7.42
C ALA A 84 -21.10 4.71 7.18
N ASN A 85 -19.91 4.81 7.78
CA ASN A 85 -19.00 5.94 7.59
C ASN A 85 -17.60 5.49 7.11
N PRO A 86 -17.49 4.98 5.87
CA PRO A 86 -16.23 4.48 5.30
C PRO A 86 -15.12 5.52 5.25
N GLY A 87 -15.45 6.82 5.26
CA GLY A 87 -14.46 7.90 5.30
C GLY A 87 -13.57 7.88 6.55
N ARG A 88 -14.03 7.27 7.65
CA ARG A 88 -13.27 7.18 8.91
C ARG A 88 -12.94 5.75 9.35
N SER A 89 -13.69 4.77 8.86
CA SER A 89 -13.58 3.38 9.30
C SER A 89 -12.90 2.47 8.28
N ALA A 90 -12.70 2.92 7.04
CA ALA A 90 -12.05 2.10 6.03
C ALA A 90 -10.59 1.84 6.43
N ASP A 91 -10.24 0.56 6.51
CA ASP A 91 -8.88 0.12 6.66
C ASP A 91 -8.20 0.05 5.30
N CYS A 92 -7.28 0.97 5.13
CA CYS A 92 -6.49 1.16 3.92
C CYS A 92 -5.00 0.92 4.18
N SER A 93 -4.67 0.31 5.32
CA SER A 93 -3.31 -0.01 5.74
C SER A 93 -3.02 -1.51 5.67
N HIS A 94 -4.04 -2.33 5.88
CA HIS A 94 -3.94 -3.78 5.78
C HIS A 94 -4.35 -4.28 4.40
N TRP A 95 -4.14 -5.57 4.16
CA TRP A 95 -4.37 -6.21 2.87
C TRP A 95 -5.33 -7.38 3.05
N CYS A 96 -6.24 -7.56 2.09
CA CYS A 96 -7.03 -8.77 1.98
C CYS A 96 -6.15 -9.98 1.68
N LEU A 97 -6.58 -11.16 2.16
CA LEU A 97 -5.99 -12.45 1.82
C LEU A 97 -7.09 -13.37 1.23
N PRO A 98 -6.82 -14.08 0.11
CA PRO A 98 -5.63 -13.97 -0.73
C PRO A 98 -5.53 -12.58 -1.40
N GLY A 99 -4.31 -12.12 -1.71
CA GLY A 99 -4.12 -10.75 -2.21
C GLY A 99 -2.66 -10.33 -2.42
N LEU A 100 -2.40 -9.02 -2.29
CA LEU A 100 -1.08 -8.45 -2.55
C LEU A 100 0.06 -9.09 -1.71
N PRO A 101 -0.12 -9.43 -0.42
CA PRO A 101 0.92 -10.08 0.35
C PRO A 101 1.40 -11.43 -0.24
N ASP A 102 0.56 -12.11 -1.01
CA ASP A 102 0.97 -13.35 -1.71
C ASP A 102 2.03 -13.06 -2.78
N THR A 103 1.94 -11.92 -3.46
CA THR A 103 2.95 -11.49 -4.44
C THR A 103 4.27 -11.14 -3.74
N TRP A 104 4.22 -10.46 -2.59
CA TRP A 104 5.41 -10.19 -1.80
C TRP A 104 6.12 -11.49 -1.38
N ASN A 105 5.34 -12.50 -0.96
CA ASN A 105 5.87 -13.81 -0.60
C ASN A 105 6.52 -14.52 -1.80
N GLN A 106 5.96 -14.39 -3.01
CA GLN A 106 6.56 -14.93 -4.23
C GLN A 106 7.89 -14.24 -4.58
N LEU A 107 7.95 -12.90 -4.44
CA LEU A 107 9.18 -12.15 -4.67
C LEU A 107 10.26 -12.50 -3.62
N LEU A 108 9.86 -12.63 -2.34
CA LEU A 108 10.74 -13.08 -1.28
C LEU A 108 11.27 -14.49 -1.53
N TYR A 109 10.39 -15.43 -1.90
CA TYR A 109 10.78 -16.79 -2.25
C TYR A 109 11.80 -16.82 -3.39
N THR A 110 11.59 -15.97 -4.40
CA THR A 110 12.51 -15.81 -5.52
C THR A 110 13.88 -15.32 -5.02
N ALA A 111 13.92 -14.22 -4.26
CA ALA A 111 15.16 -13.64 -3.75
C ALA A 111 15.95 -14.55 -2.80
N LEU A 112 15.30 -15.52 -2.15
CA LEU A 112 15.95 -16.47 -1.26
C LEU A 112 16.52 -17.70 -1.97
N LEU A 113 15.93 -18.11 -3.09
CA LEU A 113 16.20 -19.42 -3.71
C LEU A 113 16.73 -19.36 -5.13
N PHE A 114 16.67 -18.19 -5.77
CA PHE A 114 17.16 -17.94 -7.13
C PHE A 114 18.03 -16.68 -7.15
#